data_AF-A0A820M231-F1
#
_entry.id   AF-A0A820M231-F1
#
_cell.length_a   1.000
_cell.length_b   1.000
_cell.length_c   1.000
_cell.angle_alpha   90.00
_cell.angle_beta   90.00
_cell.angle_gamma   90.00
#
_symmetry.space_group_name_H-M   'P 1'
#
loop_
_entity.id
_entity.type
_entity.pdbx_description
1 polymer ?
#
loop_
_entity_poly.entity_id
_entity_poly.type
_entity_poly.pdbx_seq_one_letter_code
_entity_poly.pdbx_strand_id
1 'polypeptide(L)'
;ICETLSDHISTNIGRLISFGINQWVHVGCILPAYAKNLDQPPYILRNIRETVLRCQTKYNCAICSKLGASVHCNENECYQRFHCECIQKYYSNIDKNLQQQLNIKNGFLPNLTTLCLKHNGVKTINNNHRESVDGINEDESKDPLNNSM
;
A
#
# COMPACT_ATOMS: atom_id res chain seq x y z
N ILE A 1 10.07 10.84 7.45
CA ILE A 1 9.29 9.80 6.74
C ILE A 1 9.38 8.48 7.49
N CYS A 2 10.56 7.85 7.59
CA CYS A 2 10.76 6.61 8.35
C CYS A 2 11.18 6.81 9.81
N GLU A 3 11.40 8.05 10.25
CA GLU A 3 11.83 8.39 11.63
C GLU A 3 13.19 7.80 12.07
N THR A 4 13.90 7.12 11.16
CA THR A 4 15.23 6.56 11.42
C THR A 4 16.33 7.62 11.23
N LEU A 5 17.30 7.64 12.14
CA LEU A 5 18.49 8.49 12.07
C LEU A 5 19.59 7.83 11.25
N SER A 6 20.32 8.64 10.47
CA SER A 6 21.40 8.19 9.60
C SER A 6 20.96 7.18 8.53
N ASP A 7 21.93 6.67 7.78
CA ASP A 7 21.87 5.59 6.80
C ASP A 7 21.81 4.17 7.39
N HIS A 8 21.69 4.03 8.71
CA HIS A 8 22.01 2.82 9.48
C HIS A 8 21.14 1.57 9.19
N ILE A 9 20.05 1.70 8.43
CA ILE A 9 19.24 0.57 7.94
C ILE A 9 19.34 0.52 6.41
N SER A 10 20.44 -0.06 5.93
CA SER A 10 20.84 -0.10 4.53
C SER A 10 20.15 -1.18 3.69
N THR A 11 19.12 -1.87 4.21
CA THR A 11 18.56 -3.05 3.54
C THR A 11 17.81 -2.75 2.24
N ASN A 12 17.50 -1.48 1.91
CA ASN A 12 17.18 -0.98 0.56
C ASN A 12 17.12 0.56 0.46
N ILE A 13 17.26 1.28 1.58
CA ILE A 13 16.88 2.70 1.72
C ILE A 13 18.02 3.51 2.37
N GLY A 14 19.29 3.20 2.11
CA GLY A 14 20.41 3.78 2.88
C GLY A 14 20.84 5.20 2.48
N ARG A 15 20.66 5.62 1.23
CA ARG A 15 21.21 6.92 0.77
C ARG A 15 20.38 8.08 1.28
N LEU A 16 21.02 9.09 1.87
CA LEU A 16 20.39 10.33 2.29
C LEU A 16 20.49 11.41 1.19
N ILE A 17 19.45 12.23 1.05
CA ILE A 17 19.45 13.46 0.26
C ILE A 17 19.03 14.63 1.15
N SER A 18 19.75 15.74 1.04
CA SER A 18 19.41 16.98 1.73
C SER A 18 18.26 17.68 1.00
N PHE A 19 17.33 18.27 1.76
CA PHE A 19 16.23 19.08 1.23
C PHE A 19 16.04 20.41 2.00
N GLY A 20 17.01 20.77 2.83
CA GLY A 20 17.00 21.98 3.65
C GLY A 20 18.17 22.01 4.64
N ILE A 21 18.26 23.10 5.39
CA ILE A 21 19.27 23.24 6.46
C ILE A 21 18.97 22.19 7.54
N ASN A 22 19.94 21.31 7.80
CA ASN A 22 19.83 20.21 8.77
C ASN A 22 18.65 19.25 8.51
N GLN A 23 18.21 19.12 7.26
CA GLN A 23 17.07 18.29 6.88
C GLN A 23 17.46 17.25 5.83
N TRP A 24 17.22 15.99 6.17
CA TRP A 24 17.63 14.83 5.36
C TRP A 24 16.50 13.82 5.26
N VAL A 25 16.42 13.15 4.12
CA VAL A 25 15.50 12.05 3.89
C VAL A 25 16.21 10.95 3.14
N HIS A 26 15.86 9.69 3.41
CA HIS A 26 16.37 8.60 2.60
C HIS A 26 15.75 8.63 1.19
N VAL A 27 16.59 8.46 0.18
CA VAL A 27 16.18 8.35 -1.22
C VAL A 27 15.14 7.24 -1.39
N GLY A 28 15.38 6.06 -0.82
CA GLY A 28 14.41 4.96 -0.89
C GLY A 28 13.10 5.20 -0.12
N CYS A 29 13.06 6.16 0.82
CA CYS A 29 11.84 6.53 1.52
C CYS A 29 11.01 7.52 0.69
N ILE A 30 11.65 8.40 -0.07
CA ILE A 30 10.96 9.46 -0.80
C ILE A 30 10.69 9.11 -2.26
N LEU A 31 11.52 8.28 -2.89
CA LEU A 31 11.40 7.92 -4.30
C LEU A 31 10.03 7.29 -4.66
N PRO A 32 9.43 6.40 -3.83
CA PRO A 32 8.07 5.90 -4.08
C PRO A 32 6.98 6.99 -4.13
N ALA A 33 7.23 8.17 -3.56
CA ALA A 33 6.30 9.29 -3.63
C ALA A 33 6.17 9.88 -5.05
N TYR A 34 7.13 9.59 -5.93
CA TYR A 34 7.15 10.03 -7.33
C TYR A 34 6.65 8.96 -8.31
N ALA A 35 6.48 7.72 -7.85
CA ALA A 35 6.26 6.55 -8.70
C ALA A 35 4.98 6.57 -9.57
N LYS A 36 3.91 7.24 -9.12
CA LYS A 36 2.62 7.30 -9.84
C LYS A 36 2.52 8.49 -10.80
N ASN A 37 3.37 9.50 -10.65
CA ASN A 37 3.35 10.72 -11.46
C ASN A 37 4.44 10.63 -12.54
N LEU A 38 4.19 9.84 -13.59
CA LEU A 38 5.17 9.50 -14.63
C LEU A 38 5.21 10.47 -15.83
N ASP A 39 4.54 11.64 -15.77
CA ASP A 39 4.74 12.69 -16.78
C ASP A 39 6.21 13.15 -16.85
N GLN A 40 7.01 12.84 -15.81
CA GLN A 40 8.46 12.87 -15.86
C GLN A 40 9.03 11.58 -15.27
N PRO A 41 10.11 11.02 -15.87
CA PRO A 41 10.73 9.82 -15.33
C PRO A 41 11.29 10.10 -13.92
N PRO A 42 11.28 9.11 -13.02
CA PRO A 42 11.60 9.26 -11.59
C PRO A 42 13.06 9.65 -11.30
N TYR A 43 13.87 9.91 -12.33
CA TYR A 43 15.28 10.25 -12.23
C TYR A 43 15.53 11.70 -11.77
N ILE A 44 14.51 12.57 -11.76
CA ILE A 44 14.64 13.95 -11.28
C ILE A 44 13.75 14.17 -10.05
N LEU A 45 14.36 14.11 -8.88
CA LEU A 45 13.72 14.45 -7.61
C LEU A 45 13.57 15.98 -7.49
N ARG A 46 12.50 16.54 -8.06
CA ARG A 46 12.13 17.95 -7.89
C ARG A 46 11.23 18.12 -6.68
N ASN A 47 11.24 19.32 -6.08
CA ASN A 47 10.34 19.69 -4.99
C ASN A 47 10.37 18.68 -3.82
N ILE A 48 11.57 18.24 -3.45
CA ILE A 48 11.77 17.21 -2.40
C ILE A 48 11.19 17.70 -1.09
N ARG A 49 11.43 18.98 -0.74
CA ARG A 49 10.92 19.60 0.49
C ARG A 49 9.40 19.54 0.56
N GLU A 50 8.72 19.95 -0.51
CA GLU A 50 7.26 19.96 -0.60
C GLU A 50 6.70 18.55 -0.54
N THR A 51 7.38 17.59 -1.18
CA THR A 51 6.97 16.19 -1.23
C THR A 51 7.13 15.52 0.13
N VAL A 52 8.26 15.74 0.81
CA VAL A 52 8.50 15.29 2.19
C VAL A 52 7.45 15.87 3.13
N LEU A 53 7.22 17.18 3.08
CA LEU A 53 6.22 17.84 3.92
C LEU A 53 4.82 17.29 3.67
N ARG A 54 4.46 17.05 2.41
CA ARG A 54 3.16 16.45 2.05
C ARG A 54 2.99 15.06 2.64
N CYS A 55 4.03 14.22 2.55
CA CYS A 55 4.00 12.89 3.17
C CYS A 55 3.81 12.99 4.69
N GLN A 56 4.56 13.89 5.34
CA GLN A 56 4.51 14.07 6.80
C GLN A 56 3.21 14.68 7.32
N THR A 57 2.48 15.45 6.51
CA THR A 57 1.32 16.22 6.98
C THR A 57 -0.03 15.75 6.44
N LYS A 58 -0.05 15.02 5.31
CA LYS A 58 -1.30 14.64 4.63
C LYS A 58 -1.51 13.14 4.44
N TYR A 59 -0.45 12.34 4.48
CA TYR A 59 -0.52 10.96 4.01
C TYR A 59 -0.36 9.95 5.14
N ASN A 60 -1.48 9.31 5.48
CA ASN A 60 -1.54 8.27 6.48
C ASN A 60 -1.22 6.91 5.86
N CYS A 61 -0.48 6.08 6.58
CA CYS A 61 -0.25 4.71 6.20
C CYS A 61 -1.52 3.88 6.47
N ALA A 62 -2.00 3.13 5.48
CA ALA A 62 -3.19 2.28 5.63
C ALA A 62 -2.96 1.01 6.49
N ILE A 63 -1.73 0.78 6.97
CA ILE A 63 -1.40 -0.34 7.89
C ILE A 63 -1.34 0.14 9.34
N CYS A 64 -0.58 1.20 9.62
CA CYS A 64 -0.34 1.69 10.99
C CYS A 64 -1.10 2.97 11.35
N SER A 65 -1.85 3.55 10.40
CA SER A 65 -2.63 4.78 10.53
C SER A 65 -1.84 6.06 10.86
N LYS A 66 -0.50 6.00 10.94
CA LYS A 66 0.37 7.15 11.19
C LYS A 66 0.70 7.92 9.91
N LEU A 67 1.01 9.21 10.07
CA LEU A 67 1.48 10.10 8.99
C LEU A 67 2.87 9.70 8.45
N GLY A 68 3.25 10.23 7.29
CA GLY A 68 4.56 10.00 6.69
C GLY A 68 4.58 8.93 5.60
N ALA A 69 3.43 8.50 5.08
CA ALA A 69 3.37 7.45 4.06
C ALA A 69 3.72 7.97 2.65
N SER A 70 4.61 7.26 1.94
CA SER A 70 5.14 7.66 0.63
C SER A 70 4.87 6.66 -0.49
N VAL A 71 4.64 5.38 -0.17
CA VAL A 71 4.43 4.31 -1.17
C VAL A 71 2.97 4.31 -1.60
N HIS A 72 2.72 4.27 -2.92
CA HIS A 72 1.38 4.31 -3.50
C HIS A 72 0.88 2.93 -3.90
N CYS A 73 -0.43 2.71 -3.78
CA CYS A 73 -1.08 1.64 -4.53
C CYS A 73 -1.01 1.92 -6.05
N ASN A 74 -0.63 0.91 -6.82
CA ASN A 74 -0.54 0.99 -8.29
C ASN A 74 -1.89 1.17 -8.96
N GLU A 75 -2.94 0.57 -8.38
CA GLU A 75 -4.30 0.63 -8.94
C GLU A 75 -4.79 2.07 -9.19
N ASN A 76 -5.45 2.28 -10.32
CA ASN A 76 -6.02 3.57 -10.69
C ASN A 76 -7.11 3.96 -9.69
N GLU A 77 -7.26 5.26 -9.40
CA GLU A 77 -8.20 5.76 -8.39
C GLU A 77 -8.04 5.20 -6.96
N CYS A 78 -6.95 4.46 -6.68
CA CYS A 78 -6.61 4.06 -5.32
C CYS A 78 -5.68 5.10 -4.66
N TYR A 79 -6.15 5.68 -3.56
CA TYR A 79 -5.43 6.68 -2.78
C TYR A 79 -4.74 6.11 -1.54
N GLN A 80 -4.74 4.78 -1.36
CA GLN A 80 -4.06 4.14 -0.23
C GLN A 80 -2.53 4.31 -0.32
N ARG A 81 -1.94 4.64 0.83
CA ARG A 81 -0.52 4.91 0.98
C ARG A 81 0.08 4.09 2.11
N PHE A 82 1.38 3.84 2.03
CA PHE A 82 2.10 3.03 3.02
C PHE A 82 3.48 3.62 3.34
N HIS A 83 3.96 3.37 4.56
CA HIS A 83 5.40 3.47 4.82
C HIS A 83 6.12 2.32 4.11
N CYS A 84 7.36 2.56 3.66
CA CYS A 84 8.19 1.54 3.02
C CYS A 84 8.34 0.28 3.90
N GLU A 85 8.65 0.46 5.18
CA GLU A 85 8.84 -0.65 6.11
C GLU A 85 7.54 -1.39 6.42
N CYS A 86 6.41 -0.66 6.56
CA CYS A 86 5.13 -1.29 6.80
C CYS A 86 4.73 -2.22 5.65
N ILE A 87 4.91 -1.78 4.40
CA ILE A 87 4.55 -2.60 3.24
C ILE A 87 5.54 -3.74 3.01
N GLN A 88 6.84 -3.51 3.26
CA GLN A 88 7.86 -4.57 3.28
C GLN A 88 7.50 -5.67 4.28
N LYS A 89 7.21 -5.30 5.53
CA LYS A 89 6.82 -6.24 6.58
C LYS A 89 5.51 -6.95 6.28
N TYR A 90 4.56 -6.27 5.64
CA TYR A 90 3.32 -6.90 5.22
C TYR A 90 3.58 -8.00 4.18
N TYR A 91 4.34 -7.69 3.12
CA TYR A 91 4.64 -8.66 2.08
C TYR A 91 5.62 -9.75 2.51
N SER A 92 6.51 -9.50 3.48
CA SER A 92 7.37 -10.57 4.02
C SER A 92 6.60 -11.69 4.69
N ASN A 93 5.36 -11.43 5.12
CA ASN A 93 4.49 -12.41 5.77
C ASN A 93 3.48 -13.08 4.80
N ILE A 94 3.49 -12.70 3.52
CA ILE A 94 2.63 -13.31 2.49
C ILE A 94 3.34 -14.52 1.86
N ASP A 95 2.57 -15.50 1.39
CA ASP A 95 3.08 -16.64 0.63
C ASP A 95 4.01 -16.22 -0.53
N LYS A 96 5.13 -16.94 -0.69
CA LYS A 96 6.16 -16.60 -1.69
C LYS A 96 5.67 -16.80 -3.11
N ASN A 97 4.79 -17.76 -3.38
CA ASN A 97 4.23 -17.96 -4.72
C ASN A 97 3.33 -16.79 -5.09
N LEU A 98 2.51 -16.31 -4.15
CA LEU A 98 1.69 -15.13 -4.36
C LEU A 98 2.53 -13.86 -4.57
N GLN A 99 3.62 -13.68 -3.81
CA GLN A 99 4.56 -12.59 -4.06
C GLN A 99 5.16 -12.64 -5.47
N GLN A 100 5.51 -13.84 -5.95
CA GLN A 100 6.04 -14.03 -7.31
C GLN A 100 4.98 -13.76 -8.39
N GLN A 101 3.76 -14.26 -8.21
CA GLN A 101 2.63 -14.01 -9.12
C GLN A 101 2.31 -12.52 -9.26
N LEU A 102 2.37 -11.78 -8.15
CA LEU A 102 2.16 -10.33 -8.14
C LEU A 102 3.39 -9.52 -8.56
N ASN A 103 4.53 -10.17 -8.83
CA ASN A 103 5.82 -9.55 -9.12
C ASN A 103 6.25 -8.52 -8.04
N ILE A 104 6.00 -8.86 -6.77
CA ILE A 104 6.36 -8.02 -5.63
C ILE A 104 7.71 -8.45 -5.08
N LYS A 105 8.65 -7.51 -5.00
CA LYS A 105 9.99 -7.70 -4.44
C LYS A 105 10.18 -6.71 -3.30
N ASN A 106 10.45 -7.22 -2.10
CA ASN A 106 10.60 -6.39 -0.89
C ASN A 106 9.41 -5.43 -0.71
N GLY A 107 8.18 -5.89 -0.95
CA GLY A 107 6.97 -5.07 -0.81
C GLY A 107 6.68 -4.07 -1.94
N PHE A 108 7.50 -4.05 -3.00
CA PHE A 108 7.34 -3.13 -4.13
C PHE A 108 7.15 -3.85 -5.47
N LEU A 109 6.40 -3.21 -6.36
CA LEU A 109 6.38 -3.49 -7.78
C LEU A 109 7.61 -2.86 -8.48
N PRO A 110 7.96 -3.26 -9.71
CA PRO A 110 9.12 -2.71 -10.43
C PRO A 110 9.11 -1.20 -10.62
N ASN A 111 7.93 -0.57 -10.65
CA ASN A 111 7.76 0.87 -10.75
C ASN A 111 7.81 1.61 -9.40
N LEU A 112 8.25 0.95 -8.32
CA LEU A 112 8.32 1.50 -6.95
C LEU A 112 6.97 1.84 -6.30
N THR A 113 5.88 1.36 -6.89
CA THR A 113 4.56 1.33 -6.24
C THR A 113 4.37 0.00 -5.50
N THR A 114 3.16 -0.25 -4.98
CA THR A 114 2.77 -1.52 -4.35
C THR A 114 1.32 -1.85 -4.67
N LEU A 115 0.81 -2.99 -4.19
CA LEU A 115 -0.62 -3.30 -4.20
C LEU A 115 -1.17 -3.17 -2.79
N CYS A 116 -2.35 -2.56 -2.66
CA CYS A 116 -2.97 -2.40 -1.37
C CYS A 116 -3.69 -3.68 -0.92
N LEU A 117 -4.12 -3.72 0.34
CA LEU A 117 -4.87 -4.82 0.92
C LEU A 117 -6.15 -5.21 0.14
N LYS A 118 -6.70 -4.30 -0.66
CA LYS A 118 -7.89 -4.56 -1.50
C LYS A 118 -7.52 -5.02 -2.92
N HIS A 119 -6.34 -4.63 -3.41
CA HIS A 119 -5.91 -4.85 -4.81
C HIS A 119 -4.77 -5.87 -4.92
N ASN A 120 -4.40 -6.52 -3.83
CA ASN A 120 -3.35 -7.54 -3.82
C ASN A 120 -3.88 -8.97 -3.89
N GLY A 121 -5.20 -9.17 -4.04
CA GLY A 121 -5.82 -10.49 -4.14
C GLY A 121 -5.73 -11.35 -2.87
N VAL A 122 -5.09 -10.88 -1.79
CA VAL A 122 -4.90 -11.65 -0.54
C VAL A 122 -6.18 -11.70 0.28
N LYS A 123 -6.98 -10.62 0.28
CA LYS A 123 -8.26 -10.59 1.02
C LYS A 123 -9.31 -11.58 0.49
N THR A 124 -9.26 -11.91 -0.79
CA THR A 124 -10.11 -12.93 -1.40
C THR A 124 -9.73 -14.36 -1.01
N ILE A 125 -8.52 -14.59 -0.48
CA ILE A 125 -8.08 -15.93 -0.05
C ILE A 125 -8.54 -16.24 1.39
N ASN A 126 -8.62 -15.23 2.26
CA ASN A 126 -9.03 -15.42 3.66
C ASN A 126 -10.55 -15.48 3.88
N ASN A 127 -11.37 -15.10 2.90
CA ASN A 127 -12.83 -15.26 2.99
C ASN A 127 -13.29 -16.67 2.60
N ASN A 128 -12.50 -17.40 1.80
CA ASN A 128 -12.82 -18.79 1.42
C ASN A 128 -12.71 -19.79 2.58
N HIS A 129 -12.23 -19.36 3.76
CA HIS A 129 -12.14 -20.21 4.95
C HIS A 129 -13.21 -19.94 6.01
N ARG A 130 -14.16 -19.03 5.73
CA ARG A 130 -15.28 -18.71 6.65
C ARG A 130 -16.68 -19.01 6.10
N GLU A 131 -16.81 -19.39 4.84
CA GLU A 131 -18.12 -19.73 4.23
C GLU A 131 -18.33 -21.25 4.11
N SER A 132 -18.11 -22.00 5.18
CA SER A 132 -18.43 -23.43 5.25
C SER A 132 -18.97 -23.86 6.62
N VAL A 133 -19.77 -23.00 7.26
CA VAL A 133 -20.79 -23.34 8.27
C VAL A 133 -21.77 -22.16 8.19
N ASP A 134 -22.82 -22.20 7.38
CA ASP A 134 -24.10 -22.80 7.73
C ASP A 134 -24.86 -23.18 6.45
N GLY A 135 -25.04 -24.48 6.25
CA GLY A 135 -26.06 -25.00 5.36
C GLY A 135 -27.25 -25.46 6.18
N ILE A 136 -28.36 -24.72 6.12
CA ILE A 136 -29.70 -25.30 6.13
C ILE A 136 -30.51 -24.53 5.07
N ASN A 137 -30.97 -25.31 4.09
CA ASN A 137 -31.80 -24.91 2.95
C ASN A 137 -33.28 -24.85 3.32
N GLU A 138 -34.05 -24.41 2.32
CA GLU A 138 -35.49 -24.61 2.06
C GLU A 138 -36.40 -23.45 2.48
N ASP A 139 -37.30 -22.91 1.64
CA ASP A 139 -37.48 -22.99 0.19
C ASP A 139 -38.50 -21.92 -0.22
N GLU A 140 -38.56 -21.67 -1.52
CA GLU A 140 -39.52 -20.91 -2.34
C GLU A 140 -40.99 -20.93 -1.82
N SER A 141 -41.84 -19.89 -1.93
CA SER A 141 -42.43 -19.39 -3.18
C SER A 141 -43.64 -18.44 -2.93
N LYS A 142 -43.73 -17.39 -3.75
CA LYS A 142 -44.91 -16.80 -4.46
C LYS A 142 -46.24 -16.52 -3.73
N ASP A 143 -46.66 -15.24 -3.77
CA ASP A 143 -48.03 -14.74 -3.55
C ASP A 143 -49.08 -15.36 -4.50
N PRO A 144 -50.38 -15.41 -4.12
CA PRO A 144 -51.30 -14.35 -4.59
C PRO A 144 -52.42 -13.93 -3.61
N LEU A 145 -52.94 -12.72 -3.83
CA LEU A 145 -54.21 -12.17 -3.30
C LEU A 145 -55.42 -13.10 -3.55
N ASN A 146 -56.35 -13.27 -2.58
CA ASN A 146 -57.76 -12.78 -2.65
C ASN A 146 -58.66 -13.14 -1.42
N ASN A 147 -59.48 -12.17 -1.03
CA ASN A 147 -60.79 -12.15 -0.34
C ASN A 147 -61.35 -13.31 0.53
N SER A 148 -61.83 -12.94 1.73
CA SER A 148 -63.26 -12.99 2.19
C SER A 148 -63.43 -13.50 3.63
N MET A 149 -63.78 -12.61 4.57
CA MET A 149 -64.95 -12.71 5.45
C MET A 149 -65.20 -11.39 6.18
#